data_AF-A0A497S458-F1
#
_entry.id   AF-A0A497S458-F1
#
_cell.length_a   1.000
_cell.length_b   1.000
_cell.length_c   1.000
_cell.angle_alpha   90.00
_cell.angle_beta   90.00
_cell.angle_gamma   90.00
#
_symmetry.space_group_name_H-M   'P 1'
#
loop_
_entity.id
_entity.type
_entity.pdbx_description
1 polymer ?
#
loop_
_entity_poly.entity_id
_entity_poly.type
_entity_poly.pdbx_seq_one_letter_code
_entity_poly.pdbx_strand_id
1 'polypeptide(L)'
;MTKLRKVVLDVLKPHSPDIATLAKKIADIEGIDGVNISVYEIDKEVENVKITVIGKFENLSDIREAISEFGGTIHSMDEVVAGKSIVGEKETLQERHHVVFE
;
A
#
# COMPACT_ATOMS: atom_id res chain seq x y z
N MET A 1 19.31 -11.81 5.30
CA MET A 1 18.60 -10.55 5.61
C MET A 1 17.11 -10.84 5.63
N THR A 2 16.36 -10.14 6.47
CA THR A 2 14.90 -10.31 6.59
C THR A 2 14.21 -9.48 5.51
N LYS A 3 13.30 -10.08 4.74
CA LYS A 3 12.59 -9.43 3.63
C LYS A 3 11.27 -8.82 4.10
N LEU A 4 10.86 -7.75 3.43
CA LEU A 4 9.47 -7.29 3.46
C LEU A 4 8.61 -8.28 2.68
N ARG A 5 7.41 -8.54 3.21
CA ARG A 5 6.45 -9.51 2.68
C ARG A 5 5.15 -8.88 2.24
N LYS A 6 4.71 -7.85 2.96
CA LYS A 6 3.55 -7.04 2.62
C LYS A 6 3.78 -5.60 3.09
N VAL A 7 3.31 -4.64 2.30
CA VAL A 7 3.11 -3.27 2.76
C VAL A 7 1.73 -2.80 2.31
N VAL A 8 1.08 -1.99 3.14
CA VAL A 8 -0.11 -1.22 2.79
C VAL A 8 0.23 0.25 2.94
N LEU A 9 0.03 1.02 1.88
CA LEU A 9 0.35 2.43 1.79
C LEU A 9 -0.91 3.24 1.55
N ASP A 10 -1.04 4.35 2.25
CA ASP A 10 -1.98 5.41 1.90
C ASP A 10 -1.27 6.42 1.01
N VAL A 11 -1.83 6.69 -0.17
CA VAL A 11 -1.19 7.47 -1.22
C VAL A 11 -2.17 8.47 -1.82
N LEU A 12 -1.77 9.73 -1.86
CA LEU A 12 -2.45 10.76 -2.64
C LEU A 12 -1.78 10.89 -3.99
N LYS A 13 -2.54 10.84 -5.09
CA LYS A 13 -2.00 11.03 -6.45
C LYS A 13 -2.94 11.85 -7.33
N PRO A 14 -2.46 12.45 -8.43
CA PRO A 14 -3.35 13.01 -9.44
C PRO A 14 -4.20 11.92 -10.12
N HIS A 15 -5.28 12.32 -10.80
CA HIS A 15 -6.15 11.39 -11.56
C HIS A 15 -5.41 10.66 -12.68
N SER A 16 -4.38 11.28 -13.26
CA SER A 16 -3.56 10.73 -14.33
C SER A 16 -2.07 10.74 -13.93
N PRO A 17 -1.33 9.63 -14.12
CA PRO A 17 -1.77 8.38 -14.75
C PRO A 17 -2.75 7.54 -13.89
N ASP A 18 -3.48 6.62 -14.54
CA ASP A 18 -4.49 5.80 -13.88
C ASP A 18 -3.89 4.73 -12.93
N ILE A 19 -4.72 4.21 -12.03
CA ILE A 19 -4.30 3.20 -11.04
C ILE A 19 -3.83 1.89 -11.69
N ALA A 20 -4.33 1.55 -12.88
CA ALA A 20 -3.95 0.31 -13.56
C ALA A 20 -2.51 0.38 -14.06
N THR A 21 -2.09 1.55 -14.55
CA THR A 21 -0.73 1.81 -15.00
C THR A 21 0.24 1.83 -13.83
N LEU A 22 -0.14 2.47 -12.72
CA LEU A 22 0.66 2.47 -11.48
C LEU A 22 0.80 1.04 -10.92
N ALA A 23 -0.29 0.27 -10.88
CA ALA A 23 -0.26 -1.11 -10.39
C ALA A 23 0.70 -1.99 -11.19
N LYS A 24 0.70 -1.88 -12.53
CA LYS A 24 1.64 -2.60 -13.40
C LYS A 24 3.08 -2.19 -13.15
N LYS A 25 3.36 -0.87 -13.10
CA LYS A 25 4.71 -0.34 -12.84
C LYS A 25 5.27 -0.86 -11.52
N ILE A 26 4.46 -0.91 -10.46
CA ILE A 26 4.88 -1.47 -9.18
C ILE A 26 5.05 -2.99 -9.30
N ALA A 27 4.11 -3.71 -9.92
CA ALA A 27 4.19 -5.17 -10.06
C ALA A 27 5.42 -5.67 -10.84
N ASP A 28 5.99 -4.84 -11.73
CA ASP A 28 7.19 -5.16 -12.50
C ASP A 28 8.51 -5.06 -11.68
N ILE A 29 8.47 -4.53 -10.44
CA ILE A 29 9.65 -4.44 -9.56
C ILE A 29 10.05 -5.84 -9.07
N GLU A 30 11.36 -6.10 -9.03
CA GLU A 30 11.90 -7.41 -8.63
C GLU A 30 11.44 -7.84 -7.23
N GLY A 31 10.91 -9.05 -7.16
CA GLY A 31 10.46 -9.66 -5.91
C GLY A 31 9.06 -9.25 -5.48
N ILE A 32 8.31 -8.46 -6.27
CA ILE A 32 6.88 -8.23 -6.03
C ILE A 32 6.06 -9.36 -6.68
N ASP A 33 5.22 -10.01 -5.88
CA ASP A 33 4.34 -11.12 -6.32
C ASP A 33 2.96 -10.60 -6.75
N GLY A 34 2.53 -9.45 -6.22
CA GLY A 34 1.23 -8.86 -6.57
C GLY A 34 1.00 -7.48 -5.95
N VAL A 35 0.17 -6.70 -6.65
CA VAL A 35 -0.21 -5.33 -6.26
C VAL A 35 -1.73 -5.18 -6.36
N ASN A 36 -2.32 -4.58 -5.35
CA ASN A 36 -3.71 -4.14 -5.35
C ASN A 36 -3.73 -2.62 -5.10
N ILE A 37 -4.52 -1.90 -5.89
CA ILE A 37 -4.76 -0.47 -5.69
C ILE A 37 -6.27 -0.24 -5.68
N SER A 38 -6.77 0.38 -4.62
CA SER A 38 -8.17 0.78 -4.49
C SER A 38 -8.27 2.28 -4.24
N VAL A 39 -9.02 2.99 -5.08
CA VAL A 39 -9.41 4.37 -4.82
C VAL A 39 -10.52 4.36 -3.77
N TYR A 40 -10.38 5.17 -2.73
CA TYR A 40 -11.40 5.28 -1.68
C TYR A 40 -11.96 6.69 -1.53
N GLU A 41 -11.27 7.70 -2.08
CA GLU A 41 -11.74 9.08 -2.11
C GLU A 41 -11.24 9.77 -3.39
N ILE A 42 -12.11 10.56 -4.02
CA ILE A 42 -11.83 11.30 -5.25
C ILE A 42 -12.14 12.77 -4.97
N ASP A 43 -11.13 13.62 -5.14
CA ASP A 43 -11.22 15.06 -5.06
C ASP A 43 -11.11 15.70 -6.45
N LYS A 44 -11.15 17.04 -6.48
CA LYS A 44 -11.17 17.81 -7.73
C LYS A 44 -9.96 17.54 -8.64
N GLU A 45 -8.76 17.44 -8.07
CA GLU A 45 -7.50 17.31 -8.83
C GLU A 45 -6.69 16.05 -8.47
N VAL A 46 -7.06 15.40 -7.36
CA VAL A 46 -6.33 14.28 -6.76
C VAL A 46 -7.29 13.20 -6.32
N GLU A 47 -6.77 12.01 -6.07
CA GLU A 47 -7.48 10.90 -5.47
C GLU A 47 -6.63 10.24 -4.39
N ASN A 48 -7.27 9.79 -3.32
CA ASN A 48 -6.64 8.98 -2.29
C ASN A 48 -6.82 7.50 -2.63
N VAL A 49 -5.71 6.78 -2.67
CA VAL A 49 -5.64 5.38 -3.02
C VAL A 49 -4.91 4.59 -1.95
N LYS A 50 -5.42 3.40 -1.67
CA LYS A 50 -4.73 2.42 -0.83
C LYS A 50 -3.99 1.45 -1.73
N ILE A 51 -2.67 1.34 -1.56
CA ILE A 51 -1.81 0.44 -2.32
C ILE A 51 -1.35 -0.69 -1.41
N THR A 52 -1.73 -1.92 -1.73
CA THR A 52 -1.22 -3.13 -1.07
C THR A 52 -0.24 -3.84 -1.99
N VAL A 53 0.97 -4.09 -1.50
CA VAL A 53 2.02 -4.82 -2.23
C VAL A 53 2.36 -6.07 -1.44
N ILE A 54 2.43 -7.22 -2.11
CA ILE A 54 2.88 -8.50 -1.54
C ILE A 54 4.09 -9.00 -2.33
N GLY A 55 5.09 -9.54 -1.64
CA GLY A 55 6.31 -10.04 -2.30
C GLY A 55 7.40 -10.50 -1.34
N LYS A 56 8.65 -10.41 -1.80
CA LYS A 56 9.91 -10.64 -1.09
C LYS A 56 10.95 -9.58 -1.51
N PHE A 57 10.73 -8.34 -1.12
CA PHE A 57 11.57 -7.20 -1.48
C PHE A 57 12.41 -6.73 -0.27
N GLU A 58 13.56 -6.10 -0.54
CA GLU A 58 14.50 -5.66 0.51
C GLU A 58 14.04 -4.37 1.19
N ASN A 59 13.58 -3.40 0.40
CA ASN A 59 13.18 -2.10 0.88
C ASN A 59 12.07 -1.52 -0.02
N LEU A 60 11.53 -0.37 0.37
CA LEU A 60 10.44 0.31 -0.32
C LEU A 60 10.94 1.34 -1.34
N SER A 61 12.25 1.50 -1.57
CA SER A 61 12.79 2.60 -2.37
C SER A 61 12.23 2.60 -3.80
N ASP A 62 12.26 1.45 -4.48
CA ASP A 62 11.75 1.32 -5.85
C ASP A 62 10.23 1.56 -5.93
N ILE A 63 9.50 1.13 -4.90
CA ILE A 63 8.04 1.37 -4.80
C ILE A 63 7.77 2.87 -4.58
N ARG A 64 8.55 3.54 -3.73
CA ARG A 64 8.44 4.99 -3.50
C ARG A 64 8.76 5.78 -4.75
N GLU A 65 9.79 5.37 -5.48
CA GLU A 65 10.17 5.99 -6.75
C GLU A 65 9.07 5.83 -7.78
N ALA A 66 8.53 4.62 -7.97
CA ALA A 66 7.41 4.37 -8.87
C ALA A 66 6.17 5.22 -8.53
N ILE A 67 5.84 5.38 -7.24
CA ILE A 67 4.73 6.24 -6.80
C ILE A 67 5.03 7.72 -7.11
N SER A 68 6.26 8.17 -6.80
CA SER A 68 6.69 9.56 -7.04
C SER A 68 6.73 9.91 -8.53
N GLU A 69 7.16 8.99 -9.40
CA GLU A 69 7.15 9.17 -10.88
C GLU A 69 5.72 9.41 -11.41
N PHE A 70 4.71 8.91 -10.71
CA PHE A 70 3.30 9.08 -11.03
C PHE A 70 2.68 10.33 -10.38
N GLY A 71 3.50 11.19 -9.76
CA GLY A 71 3.04 12.36 -9.03
C GLY A 71 2.36 12.03 -7.70
N GLY A 72 2.49 10.78 -7.23
CA GLY A 72 1.93 10.34 -5.97
C GLY A 72 2.80 10.69 -4.76
N THR A 73 2.16 10.87 -3.61
CA THR A 73 2.80 11.09 -2.31
C THR A 73 2.26 10.08 -1.31
N ILE A 74 3.15 9.38 -0.62
CA ILE A 74 2.78 8.46 0.46
C ILE A 74 2.48 9.29 1.71
N HIS A 75 1.26 9.21 2.21
CA HIS A 75 0.84 9.84 3.47
C HIS A 75 1.23 9.00 4.68
N SER A 76 0.93 7.69 4.62
CA SER A 76 1.24 6.75 5.70
C SER A 76 1.58 5.36 5.17
N MET A 77 2.25 4.58 6.02
CA MET A 77 2.37 3.14 5.88
C MET A 77 1.43 2.51 6.89
N ASP A 78 0.28 2.04 6.43
CA ASP A 78 -0.80 1.56 7.29
C ASP A 78 -0.50 0.16 7.85
N GLU A 79 0.23 -0.67 7.08
CA GLU A 79 0.58 -2.02 7.50
C GLU A 79 1.94 -2.42 6.91
N VAL A 80 2.76 -3.12 7.70
CA VAL A 80 4.03 -3.70 7.25
C VAL A 80 4.18 -5.11 7.81
N VAL A 81 4.49 -6.06 6.93
CA VAL A 81 4.79 -7.43 7.30
C VAL A 81 6.18 -7.78 6.80
N ALA A 82 7.04 -8.30 7.69
CA ALA A 82 8.40 -8.71 7.38
C ALA A 82 8.70 -10.08 7.98
N GLY A 83 9.53 -10.88 7.31
CA GLY A 83 9.89 -12.21 7.80
C GLY A 83 9.83 -13.31 6.75
N LYS A 84 9.74 -14.55 7.25
CA LYS A 84 9.69 -15.76 6.41
C LYS A 84 8.29 -16.00 5.83
N SER A 85 7.25 -15.53 6.53
CA SER A 85 5.84 -15.72 6.20
C SER A 85 5.08 -14.41 6.36
N ILE A 86 3.91 -14.32 5.74
CA ILE A 86 2.96 -13.24 6.00
C ILE A 86 2.27 -13.55 7.33
N VAL A 87 2.30 -12.59 8.26
CA VAL A 87 1.56 -12.64 9.53
C VAL A 87 0.44 -11.62 9.39
N GLY A 88 -0.81 -12.07 9.46
CA GLY A 88 -1.96 -11.17 9.50
C GLY A 88 -2.08 -10.53 10.88
N GLU A 89 -2.60 -9.30 10.91
CA GLU A 89 -3.06 -8.68 12.14
C GLU A 89 -4.08 -9.60 12.82
N LYS A 90 -3.95 -9.76 14.13
CA LYS A 90 -4.91 -10.52 14.94
C LYS A 90 -5.73 -9.53 15.72
N GLU A 91 -7.04 -9.68 15.68
CA GLU A 91 -7.93 -8.94 16.57
C GLU A 91 -7.48 -9.16 18.02
N THR A 92 -7.15 -8.07 18.69
CA THR A 92 -6.79 -8.11 20.11
C THR A 92 -7.96 -7.60 20.94
N LEU A 93 -7.95 -7.92 22.23
CA LEU A 93 -8.93 -7.40 23.20
C LEU A 93 -8.99 -5.86 23.24
N GLN A 94 -7.99 -5.15 22.70
CA GLN A 94 -7.93 -3.69 22.67
C GLN A 94 -8.90 -3.05 21.66
N GLU A 95 -9.34 -3.78 20.63
CA GLU A 95 -10.23 -3.27 19.58
C GLU A 95 -11.73 -3.36 19.93
N ARG A 96 -12.09 -4.08 21.01
CA ARG A 96 -13.50 -4.32 21.39
C ARG A 96 -14.21 -3.16 22.10
N HIS A 97 -13.59 -1.98 22.23
CA HIS A 97 -14.15 -0.88 23.03
C HIS A 97 -14.84 0.26 22.25
N HIS A 98 -15.19 0.06 20.97
CA HIS A 98 -16.04 1.01 20.24
C HIS A 98 -17.32 0.36 19.71
N VAL A 99 -18.06 -0.30 20.60
CA VAL A 99 -19.49 -0.53 20.37
C VAL A 99 -20.23 0.55 21.16
N VAL A 100 -20.45 1.70 20.53
CA VAL A 100 -21.45 2.65 21.02
C VAL A 100 -22.80 2.08 20.61
N PHE A 101 -23.54 1.55 21.58
CA PHE A 101 -24.96 1.30 21.39
C PHE A 101 -25.67 2.65 21.52
N GLU A 102 -26.20 3.20 20.42
CA GLU A 102 -27.39 4.05 20.40
C GLU A 102 -28.22 3.75 19.15
#